data_AF-A0A2H0HP25-F1
#
_entry.id   AF-A0A2H0HP25-F1
#
_cell.length_a   1.000
_cell.length_b   1.000
_cell.length_c   1.000
_cell.angle_alpha   90.00
_cell.angle_beta   90.00
_cell.angle_gamma   90.00
#
_symmetry.space_group_name_H-M   'P 1'
#
loop_
_entity.id
_entity.type
_entity.pdbx_description
1 polymer ?
#
loop_
_entity_poly.entity_id
_entity_poly.type
_entity_poly.pdbx_seq_one_letter_code
_entity_poly.pdbx_strand_id
1 'polypeptide(L)'
;MFRFLHVICFCAWLATASLAAAQSVDLYEGEIEVADQSEDARNGGLARILAGVIARIASDPSQAAALAIDGGAAAAASMVQQYRYRQDVDTSSGAIAYRQTLIARFDPALVDAMLAQNGIAAWSGPRPEPQVWLAIDDGSGPRLVAAGQANAVAALSAQARSRGLVLRFPDDASNAALGLRAAWDDDGGAADALLGGGEAQVQLLGRLFRAG
;
A
#
# COMPACT_ATOMS: atom_id res chain seq x y z
N MET A 1 -6.12 -67.87 -19.05
CA MET A 1 -5.93 -67.14 -17.78
C MET A 1 -5.67 -65.67 -18.11
N PHE A 2 -6.68 -64.85 -17.86
CA PHE A 2 -6.69 -63.40 -18.11
C PHE A 2 -5.83 -62.67 -17.07
N ARG A 3 -5.00 -61.70 -17.48
CA ARG A 3 -4.58 -60.56 -16.65
C ARG A 3 -4.50 -59.31 -17.52
N PHE A 4 -5.69 -58.76 -17.72
CA PHE A 4 -6.00 -57.47 -18.30
C PHE A 4 -5.72 -56.35 -17.28
N LEU A 5 -5.33 -55.18 -17.79
CA LEU A 5 -5.73 -53.85 -17.32
C LEU A 5 -5.36 -53.45 -15.88
N HIS A 6 -4.33 -52.62 -15.72
CA HIS A 6 -4.22 -51.66 -14.60
C HIS A 6 -4.26 -50.25 -15.19
N VAL A 7 -5.43 -49.87 -15.68
CA VAL A 7 -5.85 -48.48 -15.85
C VAL A 7 -6.80 -48.23 -14.68
N ILE A 8 -6.60 -47.13 -13.95
CA ILE A 8 -7.59 -46.28 -13.27
C ILE A 8 -7.08 -45.79 -11.90
N CYS A 9 -7.22 -44.47 -11.72
CA CYS A 9 -7.22 -43.73 -10.47
C CYS A 9 -5.88 -43.55 -9.75
N PHE A 10 -5.14 -42.52 -10.18
CA PHE A 10 -4.66 -41.58 -9.17
C PHE A 10 -5.12 -40.18 -9.57
N CYS A 11 -6.15 -39.73 -8.87
CA CYS A 11 -6.75 -38.40 -8.99
C CYS A 11 -5.63 -37.35 -8.95
N ALA A 12 -5.48 -36.61 -10.05
CA ALA A 12 -4.74 -35.37 -10.06
C ALA A 12 -5.42 -34.43 -9.06
N TRP A 13 -4.86 -34.35 -7.87
CA TRP A 13 -5.21 -33.35 -6.87
C TRP A 13 -4.71 -32.02 -7.42
N LEU A 14 -5.56 -31.36 -8.21
CA LEU A 14 -5.41 -29.96 -8.55
C LEU A 14 -5.58 -29.20 -7.24
N ALA A 15 -4.47 -29.05 -6.51
CA ALA A 15 -4.36 -28.06 -5.47
C ALA A 15 -4.65 -26.71 -6.15
N THR A 16 -5.87 -26.21 -5.95
CA THR A 16 -6.18 -24.80 -6.16
C THR A 16 -5.30 -24.05 -5.17
N ALA A 17 -4.09 -23.71 -5.60
CA ALA A 17 -3.34 -22.62 -5.01
C ALA A 17 -4.27 -21.42 -5.14
N SER A 18 -4.91 -21.02 -4.03
CA SER A 18 -5.48 -19.70 -3.91
C SER A 18 -4.33 -18.75 -4.22
N LEU A 19 -4.32 -18.18 -5.43
CA LEU A 19 -3.53 -16.99 -5.73
C LEU A 19 -4.00 -15.98 -4.69
N ALA A 20 -3.22 -15.84 -3.62
CA ALA A 20 -3.27 -14.67 -2.79
C ALA A 20 -2.98 -13.54 -3.76
N ALA A 21 -4.03 -12.84 -4.21
CA ALA A 21 -3.89 -11.68 -5.05
C ALA A 21 -2.98 -10.74 -4.27
N ALA A 22 -1.73 -10.61 -4.72
CA ALA A 22 -0.81 -9.62 -4.20
C ALA A 22 -1.60 -8.32 -4.15
N GLN A 23 -1.67 -7.69 -2.98
CA GLN A 23 -2.31 -6.39 -2.79
C GLN A 23 -1.47 -5.33 -3.52
N SER A 24 -1.44 -5.42 -4.85
CA SER A 24 -0.71 -4.52 -5.70
C SER A 24 -1.38 -3.15 -5.61
N VAL A 25 -0.59 -2.16 -5.26
CA VAL A 25 -1.05 -0.78 -5.27
C VAL A 25 -1.12 -0.36 -6.74
N ASP A 26 -2.31 -0.01 -7.22
CA ASP A 26 -2.43 0.62 -8.52
C ASP A 26 -1.85 2.04 -8.44
N LEU A 27 -0.72 2.25 -9.11
CA LEU A 27 0.02 3.49 -9.03
C LEU A 27 -0.74 4.65 -9.71
N TYR A 28 -1.52 4.35 -10.76
CA TYR A 28 -2.18 5.32 -11.63
C TYR A 28 -3.69 5.45 -11.37
N GLU A 29 -4.25 4.66 -10.46
CA GLU A 29 -5.64 4.78 -10.01
C GLU A 29 -5.72 5.32 -8.58
N GLY A 30 -6.70 6.16 -8.30
CA GLY A 30 -7.01 6.55 -6.93
C GLY A 30 -8.45 6.95 -6.75
N GLU A 31 -8.82 7.19 -5.50
CA GLU A 31 -10.19 7.51 -5.13
C GLU A 31 -10.26 8.62 -4.09
N ILE A 32 -11.32 9.42 -4.14
CA ILE A 32 -11.58 10.49 -3.17
C ILE A 32 -13.09 10.70 -2.99
N GLU A 33 -13.49 11.05 -1.77
CA GLU A 33 -14.85 11.49 -1.50
C GLU A 33 -15.12 12.85 -2.16
N VAL A 34 -16.28 12.97 -2.79
CA VAL A 34 -16.77 14.19 -3.45
C VAL A 34 -18.14 14.55 -2.91
N ALA A 35 -18.45 15.85 -2.91
CA ALA A 35 -19.74 16.33 -2.40
C ALA A 35 -20.90 15.92 -3.30
N ASP A 36 -20.69 15.94 -4.62
CA ASP A 36 -21.66 15.56 -5.63
C ASP A 36 -20.95 15.13 -6.95
N GLN A 37 -21.73 14.83 -7.99
CA GLN A 37 -21.25 14.47 -9.33
C GLN A 37 -21.18 15.66 -10.30
N SER A 38 -21.24 16.90 -9.79
CA SER A 38 -21.07 18.09 -10.63
C SER A 38 -19.68 18.13 -11.28
N GLU A 39 -19.57 18.89 -12.36
CA GLU A 39 -18.30 19.08 -13.04
C GLU A 39 -17.23 19.70 -12.12
N ASP A 40 -17.61 20.66 -11.28
CA ASP A 40 -16.68 21.31 -10.35
C ASP A 40 -16.17 20.34 -9.28
N ALA A 41 -17.08 19.56 -8.66
CA ALA A 41 -16.71 18.54 -7.68
C ALA A 41 -15.82 17.46 -8.31
N ARG A 42 -16.15 17.03 -9.53
CA ARG A 42 -15.36 16.08 -10.31
C ARG A 42 -13.97 16.62 -10.60
N ASN A 43 -13.85 17.81 -11.18
CA ASN A 43 -12.56 18.39 -11.57
C ASN A 43 -11.66 18.63 -10.36
N GLY A 44 -12.23 19.12 -9.24
CA GLY A 44 -11.51 19.23 -7.97
C GLY A 44 -11.11 17.87 -7.39
N GLY A 45 -11.93 16.84 -7.54
CA GLY A 45 -11.61 15.47 -7.17
C GLY A 45 -10.46 14.88 -8.00
N LEU A 46 -10.53 15.00 -9.33
CA LEU A 46 -9.50 14.54 -10.27
C LEU A 46 -8.15 15.17 -9.97
N ALA A 47 -8.10 16.47 -9.68
CA ALA A 47 -6.89 17.17 -9.28
C ALA A 47 -6.22 16.53 -8.05
N ARG A 48 -7.02 16.23 -7.01
CA ARG A 48 -6.54 15.61 -5.77
C ARG A 48 -6.12 14.15 -5.97
N ILE A 49 -6.85 13.40 -6.79
CA ILE A 49 -6.47 12.01 -7.12
C ILE A 49 -5.14 12.01 -7.89
N LEU A 50 -4.96 12.91 -8.87
CA LEU A 50 -3.71 13.03 -9.61
C LEU A 50 -2.53 13.38 -8.69
N ALA A 51 -2.73 14.28 -7.73
CA ALA A 51 -1.70 14.58 -6.73
C ALA A 51 -1.25 13.32 -5.96
N GLY A 52 -2.19 12.45 -5.59
CA GLY A 52 -1.90 11.15 -4.97
C GLY A 52 -1.14 10.20 -5.92
N VAL A 53 -1.54 10.14 -7.20
CA VAL A 53 -0.84 9.35 -8.24
C VAL A 53 0.62 9.81 -8.39
N ILE A 54 0.84 11.12 -8.52
CA ILE A 54 2.18 11.73 -8.59
C ILE A 54 3.00 11.34 -7.36
N ALA A 55 2.43 11.47 -6.15
CA ALA A 55 3.12 11.15 -4.90
C ALA A 55 3.53 9.66 -4.78
N ARG A 56 2.83 8.76 -5.47
CA ARG A 56 3.21 7.33 -5.53
C ARG A 56 4.32 7.08 -6.55
N ILE A 57 4.31 7.76 -7.68
CA ILE A 57 5.23 7.49 -8.80
C ILE A 57 6.58 8.17 -8.59
N ALA A 58 6.55 9.42 -8.12
CA ALA A 58 7.75 10.23 -7.90
C ALA A 58 8.67 9.60 -6.85
N SER A 59 9.97 9.66 -7.11
CA SER A 59 11.01 9.24 -6.17
C SER A 59 11.23 10.26 -5.04
N ASP A 60 11.05 11.54 -5.32
CA ASP A 60 11.20 12.63 -4.36
C ASP A 60 9.84 13.23 -3.97
N PRO A 61 9.42 13.13 -2.69
CA PRO A 61 8.14 13.64 -2.25
C PRO A 61 8.03 15.17 -2.25
N SER A 62 9.15 15.89 -2.15
CA SER A 62 9.14 17.36 -2.15
C SER A 62 8.81 17.91 -3.54
N GLN A 63 9.41 17.33 -4.58
CA GLN A 63 9.14 17.65 -5.98
C GLN A 63 7.72 17.25 -6.39
N ALA A 64 7.26 16.08 -5.93
CA ALA A 64 5.89 15.62 -6.13
C ALA A 64 4.85 16.61 -5.57
N ALA A 65 5.07 17.10 -4.35
CA ALA A 65 4.18 18.05 -3.70
C ALA A 65 4.16 19.41 -4.41
N ALA A 66 5.32 19.90 -4.86
CA ALA A 66 5.40 21.16 -5.61
C ALA A 66 4.60 21.08 -6.93
N LEU A 67 4.80 20.02 -7.73
CA LEU A 67 4.07 19.84 -8.99
C LEU A 67 2.55 19.71 -8.81
N ALA A 68 2.13 19.02 -7.74
CA ALA A 68 0.72 18.88 -7.41
C ALA A 68 0.05 20.25 -7.11
N ILE A 69 0.80 21.21 -6.57
CA ILE A 69 0.33 22.57 -6.28
C ILE A 69 0.31 23.43 -7.54
N ASP A 70 1.36 23.38 -8.36
CA ASP A 70 1.61 24.37 -9.43
C ASP A 70 0.83 24.13 -10.74
N GLY A 71 0.41 22.89 -11.03
CA GLY A 71 -0.19 22.62 -12.35
C GLY A 71 -0.96 21.32 -12.53
N GLY A 72 -0.86 20.38 -11.58
CA GLY A 72 -1.55 19.08 -11.69
C GLY A 72 -3.07 19.20 -11.83
N ALA A 73 -3.69 20.19 -11.18
CA ALA A 73 -5.15 20.35 -11.21
C ALA A 73 -5.73 20.67 -12.59
N ALA A 74 -5.04 21.51 -13.37
CA ALA A 74 -5.51 21.95 -14.69
C ALA A 74 -5.37 20.85 -15.74
N ALA A 75 -4.31 20.04 -15.65
CA ALA A 75 -4.05 18.94 -16.57
C ALA A 75 -4.86 17.68 -16.24
N ALA A 76 -5.27 17.50 -14.98
CA ALA A 76 -5.85 16.24 -14.48
C ALA A 76 -6.97 15.69 -15.36
N ALA A 77 -7.96 16.50 -15.72
CA ALA A 77 -9.10 16.05 -16.52
C ALA A 77 -8.68 15.51 -17.91
N SER A 78 -7.67 16.12 -18.54
CA SER A 78 -7.17 15.69 -19.85
C SER A 78 -6.35 14.39 -19.82
N MET A 79 -5.91 13.98 -18.62
CA MET A 79 -5.06 12.80 -18.42
C MET A 79 -5.86 11.59 -17.92
N VAL A 80 -7.17 11.73 -17.70
CA VAL A 80 -8.03 10.64 -17.23
C VAL A 80 -8.26 9.65 -18.34
N GLN A 81 -7.93 8.38 -18.09
CA GLN A 81 -8.26 7.26 -18.97
C GLN A 81 -9.69 6.75 -18.69
N GLN A 82 -10.07 6.65 -17.42
CA GLN A 82 -11.40 6.24 -16.99
C GLN A 82 -11.72 6.82 -15.61
N TYR A 83 -13.00 7.10 -15.35
CA TYR A 83 -13.49 7.40 -14.01
C TYR A 83 -14.84 6.75 -13.77
N ARG A 84 -15.16 6.53 -12.50
CA ARG A 84 -16.45 5.98 -12.03
C ARG A 84 -16.81 6.60 -10.68
N TYR A 85 -18.10 6.57 -10.36
CA TYR A 85 -18.58 6.91 -9.03
C TYR A 85 -19.00 5.65 -8.28
N ARG A 86 -18.62 5.57 -7.02
CA ARG A 86 -19.10 4.57 -6.06
C ARG A 86 -19.89 5.31 -4.99
N GLN A 87 -21.07 4.80 -4.65
CA GLN A 87 -21.86 5.33 -3.54
C GLN A 87 -21.84 4.32 -2.41
N ASP A 88 -21.34 4.75 -1.26
CA ASP A 88 -21.22 3.95 -0.06
C ASP A 88 -22.26 4.44 0.96
N VAL A 89 -22.92 3.51 1.65
CA VAL A 89 -23.86 3.82 2.72
C VAL A 89 -23.13 3.66 4.04
N ASP A 90 -23.03 4.75 4.80
CA ASP A 90 -22.48 4.75 6.15
C ASP A 90 -23.62 4.83 7.17
N THR A 91 -23.68 3.83 8.05
CA THR A 91 -24.65 3.76 9.16
C THR A 91 -23.98 3.79 10.52
N SER A 92 -22.66 4.03 10.58
CA SER A 92 -21.86 3.98 11.81
C SER A 92 -22.27 5.01 12.86
N SER A 93 -22.88 6.12 12.45
CA SER A 93 -23.38 7.19 13.32
C SER A 93 -24.81 6.98 13.82
N GLY A 94 -25.46 5.88 13.42
CA GLY A 94 -26.90 5.63 13.69
C GLY A 94 -27.85 6.36 12.74
N ALA A 95 -27.33 7.20 11.83
CA ALA A 95 -28.07 7.80 10.73
C ALA A 95 -27.56 7.26 9.39
N ILE A 96 -28.43 7.20 8.37
CA ILE A 96 -28.04 6.84 7.01
C ILE A 96 -27.34 8.04 6.37
N ALA A 97 -26.04 7.94 6.16
CA ALA A 97 -25.26 8.88 5.36
C ALA A 97 -24.84 8.23 4.04
N TYR A 98 -24.97 8.96 2.94
CA TYR A 98 -24.47 8.54 1.64
C TYR A 98 -23.15 9.23 1.37
N ARG A 99 -22.08 8.47 1.16
CA ARG A 99 -20.80 8.97 0.68
C ARG A 99 -20.67 8.71 -0.80
N GLN A 100 -20.31 9.74 -1.56
CA GLN A 100 -20.00 9.62 -2.97
C GLN A 100 -18.49 9.63 -3.15
N THR A 101 -17.96 8.58 -3.75
CA THR A 101 -16.53 8.40 -3.99
C THR A 101 -16.28 8.46 -5.49
N LEU A 102 -15.47 9.42 -5.93
CA LEU A 102 -14.92 9.45 -7.28
C LEU A 102 -13.70 8.55 -7.34
N ILE A 103 -13.67 7.63 -8.31
CA ILE A 103 -12.53 6.76 -8.57
C ILE A 103 -12.05 7.06 -10.00
N ALA A 104 -10.77 7.37 -10.16
CA ALA A 104 -10.20 7.74 -11.45
C ALA A 104 -8.87 7.03 -11.69
N ARG A 105 -8.71 6.55 -12.93
CA ARG A 105 -7.45 6.03 -13.47
C ARG A 105 -6.92 6.98 -14.51
N PHE A 106 -5.66 7.32 -14.38
CA PHE A 106 -4.94 8.21 -15.30
C PHE A 106 -4.19 7.39 -16.35
N ASP A 107 -3.98 7.99 -17.51
CA ASP A 107 -3.14 7.42 -18.56
C ASP A 107 -1.66 7.43 -18.09
N PRO A 108 -1.01 6.27 -17.98
CA PRO A 108 0.37 6.20 -17.52
C PRO A 108 1.35 7.00 -18.37
N ALA A 109 1.19 6.98 -19.70
CA ALA A 109 2.11 7.67 -20.59
C ALA A 109 2.02 9.19 -20.43
N LEU A 110 0.82 9.73 -20.23
CA LEU A 110 0.63 11.16 -19.97
C LEU A 110 1.21 11.57 -18.61
N VAL A 111 0.97 10.76 -17.56
CA VAL A 111 1.51 11.04 -16.21
C VAL A 111 3.03 10.98 -16.22
N ASP A 112 3.62 9.93 -16.79
CA ASP A 112 5.07 9.76 -16.87
C ASP A 112 5.71 10.88 -17.70
N ALA A 113 5.10 11.26 -18.83
CA ALA A 113 5.57 12.38 -19.63
C ALA A 113 5.51 13.70 -18.85
N MET A 114 4.47 13.93 -18.06
CA MET A 114 4.36 15.13 -17.22
C MET A 114 5.45 15.17 -16.15
N LEU A 115 5.71 14.05 -15.47
CA LEU A 115 6.79 13.96 -14.47
C LEU A 115 8.16 14.23 -15.12
N ALA A 116 8.42 13.59 -16.26
CA ALA A 116 9.66 13.77 -17.01
C ALA A 116 9.88 15.22 -17.48
N GLN A 117 8.83 15.88 -18.00
CA GLN A 117 8.87 17.29 -18.41
C GLN A 117 9.18 18.25 -17.27
N ASN A 118 8.80 17.89 -16.04
CA ASN A 118 9.09 18.66 -14.83
C ASN A 118 10.38 18.21 -14.12
N GLY A 119 11.18 17.34 -14.75
CA GLY A 119 12.44 16.86 -14.18
C GLY A 119 12.29 15.92 -12.98
N ILE A 120 11.07 15.41 -12.74
CA ILE A 120 10.78 14.53 -11.61
C ILE A 120 11.09 13.09 -12.00
N ALA A 121 12.08 12.50 -11.34
CA ALA A 121 12.41 11.10 -11.54
C ALA A 121 11.33 10.17 -10.94
N ALA A 122 10.83 9.23 -11.73
CA ALA A 122 10.00 8.13 -11.25
C ALA A 122 10.87 7.07 -10.54
N TRP A 123 10.26 6.28 -9.66
CA TRP A 123 10.92 5.16 -9.00
C TRP A 123 11.52 4.17 -10.01
N SER A 124 12.84 4.00 -10.00
CA SER A 124 13.53 3.08 -10.89
C SER A 124 13.65 1.68 -10.27
N GLY A 125 13.19 0.65 -10.97
CA GLY A 125 13.33 -0.76 -10.57
C GLY A 125 12.13 -1.33 -9.81
N PRO A 126 12.21 -2.60 -9.37
CA PRO A 126 11.14 -3.23 -8.60
C PRO A 126 10.93 -2.45 -7.29
N ARG A 127 9.67 -2.15 -6.97
CA ARG A 127 9.36 -1.50 -5.70
C ARG A 127 9.62 -2.48 -4.56
N PRO A 128 10.36 -2.06 -3.52
CA PRO A 128 10.58 -2.92 -2.37
C PRO A 128 9.24 -3.14 -1.65
N GLU A 129 9.14 -4.29 -1.00
CA GLU A 129 8.11 -4.59 0.00
C GLU A 129 8.79 -4.63 1.37
N PRO A 130 8.95 -3.50 2.06
CA PRO A 130 9.70 -3.46 3.31
C PRO A 130 9.00 -4.29 4.39
N GLN A 131 9.78 -5.11 5.08
CA GLN A 131 9.33 -5.80 6.29
C GLN A 131 9.51 -4.87 7.50
N VAL A 132 8.42 -4.59 8.21
CA VAL A 132 8.40 -3.67 9.34
C VAL A 132 8.49 -4.42 10.66
N TRP A 133 9.48 -4.10 11.47
CA TRP A 133 9.63 -4.52 12.86
C TRP A 133 9.40 -3.32 13.76
N LEU A 134 8.16 -3.16 14.21
CA LEU A 134 7.77 -2.05 15.06
C LEU A 134 7.58 -2.55 16.49
N ALA A 135 8.40 -2.09 17.42
CA ALA A 135 8.20 -2.34 18.85
C ALA A 135 7.34 -1.24 19.46
N ILE A 136 6.38 -1.60 20.31
CA ILE A 136 5.55 -0.68 21.06
C ILE A 136 5.71 -0.90 22.56
N ASP A 137 5.62 0.19 23.31
CA ASP A 137 5.41 0.16 24.76
C ASP A 137 4.28 1.12 25.15
N ASP A 138 3.23 0.55 25.72
CA ASP A 138 2.03 1.23 26.20
C ASP A 138 1.91 1.25 27.73
N GLY A 139 3.00 0.89 28.43
CA GLY A 139 3.06 0.76 29.89
C GLY A 139 3.02 -0.70 30.38
N SER A 140 2.83 -1.66 29.48
CA SER A 140 2.89 -3.11 29.80
C SER A 140 4.27 -3.72 29.47
N GLY A 141 5.22 -2.89 29.03
CA GLY A 141 6.53 -3.32 28.56
C GLY A 141 6.57 -3.53 27.04
N PRO A 142 7.79 -3.66 26.49
CA PRO A 142 8.00 -3.68 25.05
C PRO A 142 7.51 -4.96 24.40
N ARG A 143 6.79 -4.80 23.29
CA ARG A 143 6.35 -5.92 22.46
C ARG A 143 6.34 -5.52 20.99
N LEU A 144 6.47 -6.52 20.14
CA LEU A 144 6.41 -6.32 18.70
C LEU A 144 4.95 -6.15 18.24
N VAL A 145 4.72 -5.21 17.33
CA VAL A 145 3.47 -5.04 16.60
C VAL A 145 3.36 -6.18 15.60
N ALA A 146 2.46 -7.13 15.89
CA ALA A 146 2.06 -8.15 14.95
C ALA A 146 0.96 -7.62 14.02
N ALA A 147 0.72 -8.30 12.89
CA ALA A 147 -0.34 -7.96 11.93
C ALA A 147 -1.74 -7.75 12.57
N GLY A 148 -2.02 -8.42 13.71
CA GLY A 148 -3.27 -8.29 14.46
C GLY A 148 -3.44 -6.99 15.28
N GLN A 149 -2.41 -6.17 15.45
CA GLN A 149 -2.50 -4.88 16.16
C GLN A 149 -2.94 -3.76 15.20
N ALA A 150 -4.23 -3.77 14.88
CA ALA A 150 -4.81 -3.09 13.72
C ALA A 150 -4.51 -1.59 13.60
N ASN A 151 -4.48 -0.81 14.69
CA ASN A 151 -4.42 0.65 14.58
C ASN A 151 -3.06 1.17 14.07
N ALA A 152 -1.94 0.71 14.65
CA ALA A 152 -0.60 1.13 14.22
C ALA A 152 -0.27 0.57 12.82
N VAL A 153 -0.63 -0.68 12.57
CA VAL A 153 -0.47 -1.35 11.27
C VAL A 153 -1.27 -0.61 10.19
N ALA A 154 -2.53 -0.25 10.45
CA ALA A 154 -3.39 0.43 9.49
C ALA A 154 -2.84 1.81 9.11
N ALA A 155 -2.42 2.61 10.08
CA ALA A 155 -1.87 3.94 9.83
C ALA A 155 -0.58 3.88 9.00
N LEU A 156 0.35 3.00 9.37
CA LEU A 156 1.60 2.80 8.61
C LEU A 156 1.33 2.25 7.20
N SER A 157 0.44 1.28 7.08
CA SER A 157 0.06 0.71 5.79
C SER A 157 -0.61 1.74 4.88
N ALA A 158 -1.46 2.60 5.43
CA ALA A 158 -2.09 3.68 4.67
C ALA A 158 -1.03 4.68 4.16
N GLN A 159 -0.07 5.05 5.01
CA GLN A 159 1.01 5.95 4.61
C GLN A 159 1.97 5.31 3.59
N ALA A 160 2.24 4.02 3.68
CA ALA A 160 3.03 3.32 2.67
C ALA A 160 2.30 3.26 1.33
N ARG A 161 0.99 2.94 1.34
CA ARG A 161 0.17 2.92 0.12
C ARG A 161 0.08 4.31 -0.53
N SER A 162 0.04 5.39 0.25
CA SER A 162 0.09 6.76 -0.29
C SER A 162 1.42 7.07 -1.01
N ARG A 163 2.47 6.28 -0.75
CA ARG A 163 3.77 6.31 -1.45
C ARG A 163 3.96 5.18 -2.46
N GLY A 164 2.92 4.39 -2.72
CA GLY A 164 2.98 3.29 -3.68
C GLY A 164 3.80 2.11 -3.18
N LEU A 165 3.87 1.93 -1.86
CA LEU A 165 4.58 0.83 -1.19
C LEU A 165 3.58 -0.09 -0.48
N VAL A 166 3.94 -1.37 -0.41
CA VAL A 166 3.24 -2.39 0.39
C VAL A 166 4.17 -2.81 1.50
N LEU A 167 3.73 -2.66 2.75
CA LEU A 167 4.52 -3.09 3.91
C LEU A 167 4.16 -4.53 4.26
N ARG A 168 5.18 -5.31 4.60
CA ARG A 168 5.02 -6.60 5.26
C ARG A 168 5.16 -6.40 6.77
N PHE A 169 4.35 -7.13 7.52
CA PHE A 169 4.42 -7.17 8.98
C PHE A 169 4.62 -8.62 9.42
N PRO A 170 5.16 -8.86 10.63
CA PRO A 170 5.32 -10.20 11.16
C PRO A 170 3.93 -10.84 11.29
N ASP A 171 3.74 -11.94 10.57
CA ASP A 171 2.52 -12.76 10.54
C ASP A 171 2.64 -14.00 11.42
N ASP A 172 3.87 -14.43 11.73
CA ASP A 172 4.18 -15.51 12.65
C ASP A 172 5.15 -15.10 13.79
N ALA A 173 5.36 -16.03 14.73
CA ALA A 173 6.23 -15.83 15.87
C ALA A 173 7.71 -16.15 15.60
N SER A 174 8.06 -16.69 14.43
CA SER A 174 9.37 -17.31 14.18
C SER A 174 10.53 -16.33 14.38
N ASN A 175 10.34 -15.10 13.92
CA ASN A 175 11.33 -14.02 14.00
C ASN A 175 10.91 -12.89 14.96
N ALA A 176 9.80 -13.06 15.71
CA ALA A 176 9.27 -12.00 16.55
C ALA A 176 10.25 -11.58 17.67
N ALA A 177 10.98 -12.53 18.26
CA ALA A 177 11.99 -12.24 19.28
C ALA A 177 13.19 -11.47 18.70
N LEU A 178 13.68 -11.88 17.53
CA LEU A 178 14.75 -11.16 16.82
C LEU A 178 14.31 -9.75 16.42
N GLY A 179 13.11 -9.63 15.87
CA GLY A 179 12.49 -8.35 15.53
C GLY A 179 12.36 -7.41 16.72
N LEU A 180 11.96 -7.94 17.88
CA LEU A 180 11.86 -7.16 19.10
C LEU A 180 13.24 -6.68 19.56
N ARG A 181 14.26 -7.52 19.58
CA ARG A 181 15.63 -7.09 19.95
C ARG A 181 16.18 -6.06 18.98
N ALA A 182 16.03 -6.30 17.67
CA ALA A 182 16.48 -5.38 16.65
C ALA A 182 15.78 -4.01 16.77
N ALA A 183 14.47 -3.99 16.98
CA ALA A 183 13.70 -2.75 17.05
C ALA A 183 13.79 -2.05 18.41
N TRP A 184 13.72 -2.78 19.52
CA TRP A 184 13.66 -2.23 20.87
C TRP A 184 15.04 -2.00 21.49
N ASP A 185 15.90 -3.02 21.45
CA ASP A 185 17.23 -3.02 22.06
C ASP A 185 18.31 -2.41 21.14
N ASP A 186 17.95 -2.08 19.89
CA ASP A 186 18.90 -1.62 18.85
C ASP A 186 20.01 -2.65 18.57
N ASP A 187 19.66 -3.95 18.67
CA ASP A 187 20.58 -5.05 18.46
C ASP A 187 20.89 -5.22 16.95
N GLY A 188 22.03 -4.66 16.52
CA GLY A 188 22.52 -4.78 15.15
C GLY A 188 22.76 -6.23 14.70
N GLY A 189 23.15 -7.14 15.61
CA GLY A 189 23.31 -8.55 15.28
C GLY A 189 21.97 -9.25 15.02
N ALA A 190 20.91 -8.85 15.74
CA ALA A 190 19.55 -9.29 15.42
C ALA A 190 19.07 -8.72 14.08
N ALA A 191 19.37 -7.44 13.80
CA ALA A 191 19.03 -6.81 12.52
C ALA A 191 19.72 -7.52 11.34
N ASP A 192 21.01 -7.83 11.47
CA ASP A 192 21.77 -8.57 10.46
C ASP A 192 21.24 -9.99 10.25
N ALA A 193 20.83 -10.67 11.34
CA ALA A 193 20.21 -11.99 11.25
C ALA A 193 18.87 -11.96 10.49
N LEU A 194 18.06 -10.91 10.71
CA LEU A 194 16.80 -10.70 9.98
C LEU A 194 17.04 -10.42 8.50
N LEU A 195 18.09 -9.64 8.17
CA LEU A 195 18.48 -9.35 6.79
C LEU A 195 19.02 -10.59 6.08
N GLY A 196 19.87 -11.38 6.74
CA GLY A 196 20.50 -12.57 6.17
C GLY A 196 19.54 -13.76 5.99
N GLY A 197 18.45 -13.81 6.75
CA GLY A 197 17.46 -14.89 6.69
C GLY A 197 16.15 -14.53 5.97
N GLY A 198 15.95 -13.27 5.59
CA GLY A 198 14.65 -12.77 5.13
C GLY A 198 14.43 -12.80 3.61
N GLU A 199 13.16 -12.96 3.20
CA GLU A 199 12.72 -12.75 1.82
C GLU A 199 12.69 -11.26 1.42
N ALA A 200 12.58 -10.36 2.39
CA ALA A 200 12.46 -8.93 2.17
C ALA A 200 13.83 -8.24 2.08
N GLN A 201 14.07 -7.56 0.95
CA GLN A 201 15.32 -6.83 0.66
C GLN A 201 15.52 -5.58 1.53
N VAL A 202 14.44 -5.11 2.18
CA VAL A 202 14.44 -3.90 3.02
C VAL A 202 13.75 -4.22 4.35
N GLN A 203 14.42 -3.89 5.45
CA GLN A 203 13.93 -4.06 6.81
C GLN A 203 13.76 -2.66 7.43
N LEU A 204 12.61 -2.39 8.05
CA LEU A 204 12.34 -1.14 8.76
C LEU A 204 12.21 -1.42 10.24
N LEU A 205 13.12 -0.87 11.04
CA LEU A 205 13.11 -0.98 12.50
C LEU A 205 12.52 0.30 13.09
N GLY A 206 11.58 0.16 14.03
CA GLY A 206 10.93 1.31 14.64
C GLY A 206 10.49 1.06 16.08
N ARG A 207 10.37 2.14 16.84
CA ARG A 207 9.83 2.13 18.20
C ARG A 207 8.70 3.14 18.30
N LEU A 208 7.62 2.77 18.98
CA LEU A 208 6.50 3.65 19.29
C LEU A 208 6.26 3.64 20.79
N PHE A 209 6.28 4.84 21.37
CA PHE A 209 6.08 5.05 22.79
C PHE A 209 4.79 5.82 23.00
N ARG A 210 4.10 5.53 24.09
CA ARG A 210 3.04 6.41 24.58
C ARG A 210 3.69 7.73 25.05
N ALA A 211 3.32 8.84 24.43
CA ALA A 211 3.62 10.16 24.99
C ALA A 211 2.87 10.30 26.32
N GLY A 212 3.61 10.55 27.40
CA GLY A 212 3.08 10.81 28.74
C GLY A 212 2.35 12.13 28.84
#